data_AF-A0A421F643-F1
#
_entry.id   AF-A0A421F643-F1
#
_cell.length_a   1.000
_cell.length_b   1.000
_cell.length_c   1.000
_cell.angle_alpha   90.00
_cell.angle_beta   90.00
_cell.angle_gamma   90.00
#
_symmetry.space_group_name_H-M   'P 1'
#
loop_
_entity.id
_entity.type
_entity.pdbx_description
1 polymer ?
#
loop_
_entity_poly.entity_id
_entity_poly.type
_entity_poly.pdbx_seq_one_letter_code
_entity_poly.pdbx_strand_id
1 'polypeptide(L)'
;AMLVVPALGVKLSQRRRNGSVTSRFVDLEKICSVAVNEAITFSNVVYSLVLMVQGENEMVLPFKTFRPRVAVLQEIYLETKKLLFPDGSRKMRLPDDIAPKPC
;
A
#
# COMPACT_ATOMS: atom_id res chain seq x y z
N ALA A 1 7.05 -6.70 6.63
CA ALA A 1 5.84 -6.89 7.44
C ALA A 1 5.09 -5.58 7.49
N MET A 2 3.77 -5.66 7.59
CA MET A 2 2.86 -4.54 7.58
C MET A 2 1.97 -4.64 8.82
N LEU A 3 1.85 -3.55 9.56
CA LEU A 3 0.90 -3.40 10.66
C LEU A 3 0.01 -2.21 10.35
N VAL A 4 -1.29 -2.45 10.23
CA VAL A 4 -2.30 -1.39 10.09
C VAL A 4 -2.71 -0.97 11.49
N VAL A 5 -2.60 0.31 11.79
CA VAL A 5 -3.08 0.92 13.03
C VAL A 5 -4.32 1.74 12.65
N PRO A 6 -5.53 1.26 12.96
CA PRO A 6 -6.77 1.95 12.61
C PRO A 6 -6.75 3.40 13.11
N ALA A 7 -7.31 4.31 12.31
CA ALA A 7 -7.33 5.76 12.56
C ALA A 7 -5.96 6.47 12.66
N LEU A 8 -4.82 5.77 12.55
CA LEU A 8 -3.48 6.37 12.63
C LEU A 8 -2.66 6.20 11.36
N GLY A 9 -2.66 5.01 10.75
CA GLY A 9 -1.90 4.75 9.53
C GLY A 9 -1.28 3.36 9.48
N VAL A 10 -0.13 3.24 8.81
CA VAL A 10 0.51 1.94 8.55
C VAL A 10 1.97 1.97 8.95
N LYS A 11 2.39 1.02 9.80
CA LYS A 11 3.80 0.75 10.09
C LYS A 11 4.31 -0.35 9.16
N LEU A 12 5.33 0.00 8.38
CA LEU A 12 6.06 -0.92 7.52
C LEU A 12 7.38 -1.28 8.19
N SER A 13 7.71 -2.57 8.23
CA SER A 13 9.00 -3.06 8.72
C SER A 13 9.64 -4.01 7.73
N GLN A 14 10.94 -3.85 7.51
CA GLN A 14 11.72 -4.70 6.63
C GLN A 14 12.92 -5.24 7.40
N ARG A 15 13.00 -6.57 7.49
CA ARG A 15 14.18 -7.26 7.99
C ARG A 15 15.12 -7.53 6.81
N ARG A 16 16.36 -7.05 6.92
CA ARG A 16 17.42 -7.32 5.94
C ARG A 16 18.10 -8.65 6.25
N ARG A 17 18.85 -9.17 5.28
CA ARG A 17 19.59 -10.45 5.42
C ARG A 17 20.60 -10.43 6.58
N ASN A 18 21.18 -9.28 6.88
CA ASN A 18 22.09 -9.09 8.01
C ASN A 18 21.38 -8.99 9.39
N GLY A 19 20.07 -9.24 9.44
CA GLY A 19 19.28 -9.17 10.68
C GLY A 19 18.77 -7.78 11.05
N SER A 20 19.31 -6.70 10.46
CA SER A 20 18.83 -5.33 10.75
C SER A 20 17.37 -5.14 10.35
N VAL A 21 16.63 -4.36 11.14
CA VAL A 21 15.22 -4.04 10.90
C VAL A 21 15.09 -2.55 10.68
N THR A 22 14.62 -2.15 9.49
CA THR A 22 14.20 -0.77 9.23
C THR A 22 12.69 -0.67 9.31
N SER A 23 12.19 0.35 10.02
CA SER A 23 10.75 0.62 10.09
C SER A 23 10.42 2.02 9.60
N ARG A 24 9.30 2.15 8.88
CA ARG A 24 8.74 3.41 8.40
C ARG A 24 7.27 3.47 8.80
N PHE A 25 6.83 4.58 9.35
CA PHE A 25 5.41 4.84 9.57
C PHE A 25 4.87 5.74 8.45
N VAL A 26 3.69 5.41 7.92
CA VAL A 26 2.98 6.21 6.94
C VAL A 26 1.68 6.67 7.59
N ASP A 27 1.53 7.98 7.73
CA ASP A 27 0.37 8.61 8.33
C ASP A 27 -0.90 8.39 7.49
N LEU A 28 -2.02 8.07 8.14
CA LEU A 28 -3.31 7.88 7.50
C LEU A 28 -3.70 9.06 6.61
N GLU A 29 -3.42 10.29 7.02
CA GLU A 29 -3.78 11.49 6.26
C GLU A 29 -3.14 11.49 4.87
N LYS A 30 -1.90 11.00 4.79
CA LYS A 30 -1.11 10.91 3.57
C LYS A 30 -1.47 9.70 2.71
N ILE A 31 -2.10 8.66 3.25
CA ILE A 31 -2.47 7.48 2.45
C ILE A 31 -3.72 7.80 1.62
N CYS A 32 -3.54 7.97 0.31
CA CYS A 32 -4.62 8.31 -0.62
C CYS A 32 -5.45 7.07 -0.98
N SER A 33 -4.78 5.94 -1.19
CA SER A 33 -5.44 4.68 -1.54
C SER A 33 -4.55 3.46 -1.27
N VAL A 34 -5.16 2.29 -1.20
CA VAL A 34 -4.51 0.98 -1.26
C VAL A 34 -4.95 0.28 -2.55
N ALA A 35 -4.06 -0.41 -3.24
CA ALA A 35 -4.39 -1.16 -4.44
C ALA A 35 -3.55 -2.43 -4.57
N VAL A 36 -4.00 -3.33 -5.45
CA VAL A 36 -3.18 -4.44 -5.94
C VAL A 36 -2.68 -4.04 -7.32
N ASN A 37 -1.38 -3.77 -7.42
CA ASN A 37 -0.72 -3.46 -8.67
C ASN A 37 -0.35 -4.76 -9.40
N GLU A 38 -0.69 -4.83 -10.68
CA GLU A 38 -0.29 -5.89 -11.60
C GLU A 38 0.86 -5.40 -12.49
N ALA A 39 1.97 -6.13 -12.51
CA ALA A 39 3.10 -5.86 -13.38
C ALA A 39 3.30 -7.03 -14.34
N ILE A 40 3.15 -6.76 -15.64
CA ILE A 40 3.35 -7.75 -16.69
C ILE A 40 4.81 -7.70 -17.13
N THR A 41 5.48 -8.83 -17.03
CA THR A 41 6.81 -9.05 -17.63
C THR A 41 6.65 -9.93 -18.87
N PHE A 42 7.73 -10.11 -19.63
CA PHE A 42 7.70 -10.95 -20.83
C PHE A 42 7.13 -12.36 -20.60
N SER A 43 7.37 -12.95 -19.43
CA SER A 43 7.00 -14.35 -19.12
C SER A 43 6.13 -14.54 -17.89
N ASN A 44 5.86 -13.49 -17.11
CA ASN A 44 5.17 -13.61 -15.83
C ASN A 44 4.31 -12.38 -15.53
N VAL A 45 3.24 -12.61 -14.77
CA VAL A 45 2.45 -11.55 -14.14
C VAL A 45 2.78 -11.52 -12.65
N VAL A 46 3.14 -10.33 -12.15
CA VAL A 46 3.53 -10.12 -10.76
C VAL A 46 2.55 -9.18 -10.09
N TYR A 47 1.88 -9.66 -9.05
CA TYR A 47 0.97 -8.85 -8.24
C TYR A 47 1.69 -8.31 -7.00
N SER A 48 1.38 -7.08 -6.61
CA SER A 48 1.94 -6.44 -5.42
C SER A 48 0.91 -5.54 -4.75
N LEU A 49 0.81 -5.63 -3.41
CA LEU A 49 0.07 -4.64 -2.64
C LEU A 49 0.83 -3.32 -2.66
N VAL A 50 0.13 -2.22 -2.93
CA VAL A 50 0.70 -0.88 -2.99
C VAL A 50 -0.15 0.10 -2.18
N LEU A 51 0.52 1.06 -1.56
CA LEU A 51 -0.09 2.25 -0.97
C LEU A 51 0.28 3.45 -1.84
N MET A 52 -0.72 4.20 -2.29
CA MET A 52 -0.51 5.50 -2.89
C MET A 52 -0.47 6.53 -1.77
N VAL A 53 0.62 7.30 -1.69
CA VAL A 53 0.88 8.23 -0.60
C VAL A 53 1.08 9.63 -1.16
N GLN A 54 0.37 10.61 -0.61
CA GLN A 54 0.47 12.00 -1.02
C GLN A 54 1.91 12.51 -0.88
N GLY A 55 2.44 13.09 -1.96
CA GLY A 55 3.80 13.64 -1.99
C GLY A 55 4.91 12.60 -2.16
N GLU A 56 4.58 11.32 -2.37
CA GLU A 56 5.55 10.29 -2.78
C GLU A 56 5.39 10.00 -4.28
N ASN A 57 6.47 10.18 -5.04
CA ASN A 57 6.47 9.91 -6.49
C ASN A 57 6.34 8.41 -6.82
N GLU A 58 6.71 7.53 -5.89
CA GLU A 58 6.64 6.09 -6.06
C GLU A 58 5.57 5.49 -5.15
N MET A 59 4.89 4.46 -5.65
CA MET A 59 4.01 3.64 -4.83
C MET A 59 4.79 2.98 -3.69
N VAL A 60 4.26 3.05 -2.48
CA VAL A 60 4.90 2.43 -1.31
C VAL A 60 4.49 0.95 -1.25
N LEU A 61 5.47 0.06 -1.37
CA LEU A 61 5.27 -1.40 -1.30
C LEU A 61 5.46 -1.92 0.13
N PRO A 62 4.42 -2.48 0.78
CA PRO A 62 4.56 -3.10 2.10
C PRO A 62 5.41 -4.37 2.10
N PHE A 63 5.43 -5.08 0.97
CA PHE A 63 6.17 -6.34 0.78
C PHE A 63 7.19 -6.21 -0.35
N LYS A 64 8.35 -5.60 -0.07
CA LYS A 64 9.40 -5.37 -1.09
C LYS A 64 10.12 -6.65 -1.55
N THR A 65 10.40 -7.55 -0.62
CA THR A 65 11.23 -8.75 -0.87
C THR A 65 10.43 -10.05 -0.88
N PHE A 66 9.13 -9.98 -0.59
CA PHE A 66 8.24 -11.12 -0.51
C PHE A 66 7.04 -10.86 -1.42
N ARG A 67 6.63 -11.88 -2.18
CA ARG A 67 5.50 -11.78 -3.10
C ARG A 67 4.42 -12.78 -2.65
N PRO A 68 3.44 -12.34 -1.84
CA PRO A 68 2.32 -13.19 -1.48
C PRO A 68 1.55 -13.62 -2.73
N ARG A 69 0.91 -14.79 -2.68
CA ARG A 69 0.02 -15.24 -3.77
C ARG A 69 -1.17 -14.29 -3.89
N VAL A 70 -1.73 -14.18 -5.09
CA VAL A 70 -2.82 -13.21 -5.39
C VAL A 70 -4.04 -13.37 -4.45
N ALA A 71 -4.42 -14.60 -4.10
CA ALA A 71 -5.49 -14.85 -3.14
C ALA A 71 -5.21 -14.22 -1.76
N VAL A 72 -3.97 -14.35 -1.27
CA VAL A 72 -3.55 -13.74 0.00
C VAL A 72 -3.48 -12.21 -0.12
N LEU A 73 -3.02 -11.69 -1.26
CA LEU A 73 -3.02 -10.24 -1.50
C LEU A 73 -4.43 -9.67 -1.51
N GLN A 74 -5.41 -10.39 -2.06
CA GLN A 74 -6.81 -9.99 -2.07
C GLN A 74 -7.37 -9.90 -0.64
N GLU A 75 -7.13 -10.90 0.20
CA GLU A 75 -7.52 -10.87 1.61
C GLU A 75 -6.88 -9.68 2.34
N ILE A 76 -5.56 -9.49 2.19
CA ILE A 76 -4.86 -8.35 2.80
C ILE A 76 -5.42 -7.02 2.29
N TYR A 77 -5.72 -6.92 1.00
CA TYR A 77 -6.31 -5.72 0.40
C TYR A 77 -7.68 -5.39 1.02
N LEU A 78 -8.58 -6.37 1.11
CA LEU A 78 -9.92 -6.17 1.64
C LEU A 78 -9.88 -5.70 3.11
N GLU A 79 -9.08 -6.37 3.93
CA GLU A 79 -8.92 -5.99 5.35
C GLU A 79 -8.24 -4.62 5.51
N THR A 80 -7.18 -4.35 4.73
CA THR A 80 -6.49 -3.06 4.77
C THR A 80 -7.40 -1.93 4.32
N LYS A 81 -8.18 -2.14 3.25
CA LYS A 81 -9.17 -1.17 2.77
C LYS A 81 -10.21 -0.89 3.86
N LYS A 82 -10.77 -1.93 4.47
CA LYS A 82 -11.77 -1.80 5.54
C LYS A 82 -11.24 -1.01 6.74
N LEU A 83 -9.99 -1.25 7.14
CA LEU A 83 -9.38 -0.59 8.31
C LEU A 83 -8.94 0.86 8.03
N LEU A 84 -8.44 1.16 6.84
CA LEU A 84 -7.95 2.51 6.47
C LEU A 84 -9.04 3.42 5.89
N PHE A 85 -10.03 2.83 5.23
CA PHE A 85 -11.11 3.51 4.51
C PHE A 85 -12.47 2.90 4.88
N PRO A 86 -12.90 3.01 6.16
CA PRO A 86 -14.20 2.51 6.56
C PRO A 86 -15.32 3.31 5.87
N ASP A 87 -16.42 2.62 5.57
CA ASP A 87 -17.52 3.18 4.78
C ASP A 87 -18.07 4.46 5.41
N GLY A 88 -18.23 5.50 4.58
CA GLY A 88 -18.85 6.77 4.98
C GLY A 88 -17.91 7.83 5.56
N SER A 89 -16.69 7.49 6.02
CA SER A 89 -15.79 8.47 6.67
C SER A 89 -14.64 8.95 5.77
N ARG A 90 -14.01 8.03 5.02
CA ARG A 90 -12.86 8.33 4.16
C ARG A 90 -12.95 7.54 2.86
N LYS A 91 -12.96 8.25 1.73
CA LYS A 91 -12.93 7.63 0.39
C LYS A 91 -11.51 7.56 -0.14
N MET A 92 -11.20 6.48 -0.85
CA MET A 92 -9.96 6.37 -1.60
C MET A 92 -9.92 7.41 -2.72
N ARG A 93 -8.74 7.96 -2.98
CA ARG A 93 -8.49 8.91 -4.06
C ARG A 93 -7.11 8.67 -4.69
N LEU A 94 -6.88 9.26 -5.85
CA LEU A 94 -5.52 9.38 -6.40
C LEU A 94 -4.78 10.52 -5.69
N PRO A 95 -3.45 10.46 -5.57
CA PRO A 95 -2.65 11.60 -5.12
C PRO A 95 -2.85 12.82 -6.02
N ASP A 96 -2.86 14.01 -5.44
CA ASP A 96 -3.23 15.26 -6.14
C ASP A 96 -2.30 15.59 -7.33
N ASP A 97 -1.04 15.17 -7.23
CA ASP A 97 0.00 15.32 -8.25
C ASP A 97 -0.17 14.36 -9.45
N ILE A 98 -0.89 13.26 -9.24
CA ILE A 98 -1.16 12.23 -10.26
C ILE A 98 -2.57 12.39 -10.84
N ALA A 99 -3.51 12.89 -10.04
CA ALA A 99 -4.89 13.05 -10.47
C ALA A 99 -5.01 14.05 -11.65
N PRO A 100 -5.79 13.72 -12.70
CA PRO A 100 -6.05 14.67 -13.76
C PRO A 100 -6.80 15.89 -13.19
N LYS A 101 -6.37 17.09 -13.58
CA LYS A 101 -7.05 18.32 -13.16
C LYS A 101 -8.48 18.34 -13.71
N PRO A 102 -9.48 18.71 -12.91
CA PRO A 102 -10.84 18.89 -13.43
C PRO A 102 -10.81 20.00 -14.50
N CYS A 103 -11.46 19.73 -15.63
CA CYS A 103 -11.60 20.65 -16.76
C CYS A 103 -12.39 21.90 -16.39
#